data_AF-A0A3A5AL96-F1
#
_entry.id   AF-A0A3A5AL96-F1
#
_cell.length_a   1.000
_cell.length_b   1.000
_cell.length_c   1.000
_cell.angle_alpha   90.00
_cell.angle_beta   90.00
_cell.angle_gamma   90.00
#
_symmetry.space_group_name_H-M   'P 1'
#
loop_
_entity.id
_entity.type
_entity.pdbx_description
1 polymer ?
#
loop_
_entity_poly.entity_id
_entity_poly.type
_entity_poly.pdbx_seq_one_letter_code
_entity_poly.pdbx_strand_id
1 'polypeptide(L)'
;MQKIPYKLIECGDSELIEKLTPLLIGQVFHVTPPEGYKGIRQAGYIKRNINNQFPPTFCKKSETSLARLKGHISLVDLRDLEVDQIDAGRGLFDFYDPPVFNSFYTEHNPFFLFLSEELYPNLVKYTQEECQKENCKGHAVATPIEVGIPRDIPLSKIEMVLEVRIHGDSMARTLEEAFKNSRCPS
;
A
#
# COMPACT_ATOMS: atom_id res chain seq x y z
N MET A 1 -21.24 14.62 -6.44
CA MET A 1 -20.00 14.00 -5.94
C MET A 1 -20.38 12.97 -4.88
N GLN A 2 -20.03 11.70 -5.05
CA GLN A 2 -20.36 10.66 -4.07
C GLN A 2 -19.70 10.99 -2.72
N LYS A 3 -20.50 10.96 -1.65
CA LYS A 3 -19.99 11.02 -0.28
C LYS A 3 -19.52 9.62 0.09
N ILE A 4 -18.21 9.45 0.16
CA ILE A 4 -17.59 8.23 0.67
C ILE A 4 -17.32 8.47 2.14
N PRO A 5 -17.69 7.54 3.04
CA PRO A 5 -17.25 7.57 4.42
C PRO A 5 -15.75 7.85 4.51
N TYR A 6 -15.39 8.78 5.40
CA TYR A 6 -14.02 9.24 5.54
C TYR A 6 -13.66 9.27 7.03
N LYS A 7 -12.50 8.71 7.35
CA LYS A 7 -11.95 8.67 8.70
C LYS A 7 -10.54 9.24 8.67
N LEU A 8 -10.23 10.10 9.64
CA LEU A 8 -8.88 10.59 9.89
C LEU A 8 -8.35 9.95 11.16
N ILE A 9 -7.10 9.53 11.14
CA ILE A 9 -6.35 9.11 12.32
C ILE A 9 -5.09 9.93 12.43
N GLU A 10 -4.85 10.41 13.64
CA GLU A 10 -3.67 11.16 14.03
C GLU A 10 -2.93 10.34 15.10
N CYS A 11 -1.67 10.04 14.84
CA CYS A 11 -0.87 9.18 15.72
C CYS A 11 0.62 9.50 15.69
N GLY A 12 1.33 9.15 16.75
CA GLY A 12 2.79 9.12 16.73
C GLY A 12 3.35 7.97 15.89
N ASP A 13 4.61 8.09 15.43
CA ASP A 13 5.31 7.00 14.73
C ASP A 13 5.29 5.68 15.54
N SER A 14 5.51 5.77 16.86
CA SER A 14 5.50 4.61 17.75
C SER A 14 4.12 3.97 17.96
N GLU A 15 3.04 4.71 17.68
CA GLU A 15 1.65 4.26 17.87
C GLU A 15 1.02 3.78 16.56
N LEU A 16 1.67 4.01 15.42
CA LEU A 16 1.09 3.80 14.09
C LEU A 16 0.56 2.38 13.91
N ILE A 17 1.39 1.38 14.20
CA ILE A 17 1.03 -0.03 14.03
C ILE A 17 -0.14 -0.38 14.95
N GLU A 18 -0.06 -0.03 16.23
CA GLU A 18 -1.09 -0.36 17.23
C GLU A 18 -2.45 0.25 16.86
N LYS A 19 -2.47 1.51 16.41
CA LYS A 19 -3.72 2.20 16.06
C LYS A 19 -4.28 1.77 14.72
N LEU A 20 -3.42 1.49 13.74
CA LEU A 20 -3.85 1.24 12.38
C LEU A 20 -4.20 -0.25 12.14
N THR A 21 -3.44 -1.19 12.72
CA THR A 21 -3.67 -2.64 12.51
C THR A 21 -5.12 -3.07 12.75
N PRO A 22 -5.79 -2.70 13.86
CA PRO A 22 -7.16 -3.13 14.13
C PRO A 22 -8.19 -2.63 13.11
N LEU A 23 -7.85 -1.62 12.31
CA LEU A 23 -8.73 -1.05 11.28
C LEU A 23 -8.50 -1.66 9.90
N LEU A 24 -7.33 -2.27 9.70
CA LEU A 24 -6.94 -2.90 8.44
C LEU A 24 -7.28 -4.40 8.43
N ILE A 25 -7.25 -5.07 9.59
CA ILE A 25 -7.67 -6.47 9.71
C ILE A 25 -9.11 -6.63 9.21
N GLY A 26 -9.36 -7.69 8.44
CA GLY A 26 -10.70 -7.93 7.89
C GLY A 26 -10.99 -7.13 6.61
N GLN A 27 -10.05 -6.33 6.10
CA GLN A 27 -10.28 -5.42 4.97
C GLN A 27 -9.44 -5.78 3.75
N VAL A 28 -9.91 -5.33 2.58
CA VAL A 28 -9.11 -5.25 1.35
C VAL A 28 -8.96 -3.79 0.95
N PHE A 29 -7.75 -3.34 0.70
CA PHE A 29 -7.51 -1.91 0.49
C PHE A 29 -6.40 -1.60 -0.50
N HIS A 30 -6.53 -0.44 -1.11
CA HIS A 30 -5.46 0.21 -1.87
C HIS A 30 -4.81 1.28 -1.01
N VAL A 31 -3.48 1.36 -1.03
CA VAL A 31 -2.73 2.44 -0.38
C VAL A 31 -2.21 3.41 -1.44
N THR A 32 -2.28 4.70 -1.15
CA THR A 32 -1.87 5.75 -2.08
C THR A 32 -1.41 7.00 -1.32
N PRO A 33 -0.49 7.81 -1.86
CA PRO A 33 -0.12 9.07 -1.23
C PRO A 33 -1.21 10.15 -1.45
N PRO A 34 -1.13 11.31 -0.77
CA PRO A 34 -2.10 12.39 -0.92
C PRO A 34 -2.34 12.82 -2.38
N GLU A 35 -1.30 12.96 -3.19
CA GLU A 35 -1.40 13.31 -4.60
C GLU A 35 -2.05 12.20 -5.45
N GLY A 36 -1.79 10.93 -5.10
CA GLY A 36 -2.44 9.78 -5.71
C GLY A 36 -3.94 9.77 -5.42
N TYR A 37 -4.31 10.00 -4.15
CA TYR A 37 -5.71 10.13 -3.74
C TYR A 37 -6.41 11.29 -4.46
N LYS A 38 -5.76 12.45 -4.57
CA LYS A 38 -6.28 13.60 -5.33
C LYS A 38 -6.53 13.24 -6.80
N GLY A 39 -5.59 12.54 -7.43
CA GLY A 39 -5.74 12.04 -8.80
C GLY A 39 -6.93 11.08 -8.95
N ILE A 40 -7.05 10.11 -8.04
CA ILE A 40 -8.17 9.16 -8.01
C ILE A 40 -9.52 9.89 -7.85
N ARG A 41 -9.59 10.89 -6.96
CA ARG A 41 -10.80 11.70 -6.75
C ARG A 41 -11.20 12.49 -7.98
N GLN A 42 -10.23 13.03 -8.71
CA GLN A 42 -10.47 13.77 -9.96
C GLN A 42 -10.91 12.85 -11.10
N ALA A 43 -10.28 11.68 -11.23
CA ALA A 43 -10.62 10.71 -12.27
C ALA A 43 -11.94 9.96 -11.99
N GLY A 44 -12.28 9.75 -10.71
CA GLY A 44 -13.44 8.97 -10.28
C GLY A 44 -13.20 7.46 -10.28
N TYR A 45 -11.93 7.01 -10.43
CA TYR A 45 -11.54 5.62 -10.38
C TYR A 45 -10.06 5.47 -10.02
N ILE A 46 -9.70 4.33 -9.44
CA ILE A 46 -8.32 3.86 -9.36
C ILE A 46 -8.01 3.20 -10.71
N LYS A 47 -7.04 3.75 -11.43
CA LYS A 47 -6.67 3.27 -12.77
C LYS A 47 -5.67 2.13 -12.67
N ARG A 48 -5.81 1.12 -13.51
CA ARG A 48 -4.77 0.11 -13.70
C ARG A 48 -3.48 0.73 -14.18
N ASN A 49 -2.38 0.17 -13.69
CA ASN A 49 -1.05 0.57 -14.10
C ASN A 49 -0.57 -0.17 -15.37
N ILE A 50 -1.35 -0.04 -16.45
CA ILE A 50 -0.97 -0.62 -17.75
C ILE A 50 0.26 0.12 -18.25
N ASN A 51 1.29 -0.62 -18.69
CA ASN A 51 2.56 -0.09 -19.20
C ASN A 51 3.37 0.73 -18.18
N ASN A 52 3.22 0.47 -16.87
CA ASN A 52 4.01 1.12 -15.82
C ASN A 52 3.89 2.67 -15.77
N GLN A 53 2.74 3.22 -16.19
CA GLN A 53 2.44 4.65 -16.20
C GLN A 53 2.51 5.33 -14.82
N PHE A 54 2.34 4.59 -13.73
CA PHE A 54 2.36 5.11 -12.37
C PHE A 54 3.60 4.62 -11.60
N PRO A 55 4.16 5.43 -10.69
CA PRO A 55 5.25 4.99 -9.81
C PRO A 55 4.80 3.81 -8.92
N PRO A 56 5.72 2.96 -8.43
CA PRO A 56 5.37 1.93 -7.45
C PRO A 56 4.94 2.58 -6.13
N THR A 57 3.96 2.00 -5.44
CA THR A 57 3.54 2.48 -4.11
C THR A 57 4.38 1.86 -2.99
N PHE A 58 4.68 0.56 -3.05
CA PHE A 58 5.15 -0.18 -1.87
C PHE A 58 6.62 -0.60 -1.93
N CYS A 59 7.27 -0.57 -3.09
CA CYS A 59 8.62 -1.09 -3.25
C CYS A 59 9.49 -0.08 -4.00
N LYS A 60 10.69 0.22 -3.45
CA LYS A 60 11.76 0.93 -4.19
C LYS A 60 12.16 0.19 -5.47
N LYS A 61 11.94 -1.14 -5.52
CA LYS A 61 12.07 -1.97 -6.71
C LYS A 61 10.68 -2.34 -7.21
N SER A 62 10.14 -1.61 -8.17
CA SER A 62 8.85 -1.89 -8.81
C SER A 62 8.73 -3.29 -9.42
N GLU A 63 9.85 -4.00 -9.61
CA GLU A 63 9.96 -5.32 -10.23
C GLU A 63 9.46 -6.48 -9.35
N THR A 64 8.98 -6.20 -8.14
CA THR A 64 8.60 -7.22 -7.15
C THR A 64 7.08 -7.40 -6.98
N SER A 65 6.24 -6.46 -7.42
CA SER A 65 4.78 -6.61 -7.35
C SER A 65 4.26 -7.37 -8.57
N LEU A 66 3.65 -8.54 -8.33
CA LEU A 66 3.05 -9.34 -9.41
C LEU A 66 1.83 -8.66 -10.00
N ALA A 67 1.04 -7.97 -9.17
CA ALA A 67 -0.06 -7.16 -9.63
C ALA A 67 0.41 -6.12 -10.64
N ARG A 68 1.52 -5.43 -10.34
CA ARG A 68 2.09 -4.45 -11.25
C ARG A 68 2.61 -5.08 -12.54
N LEU A 69 3.35 -6.19 -12.47
CA LEU A 69 3.88 -6.88 -13.66
C LEU A 69 2.75 -7.30 -14.62
N LYS A 70 1.62 -7.73 -14.07
CA LYS A 70 0.42 -8.09 -14.84
C LYS A 70 -0.46 -6.89 -15.23
N GLY A 71 -0.09 -5.67 -14.87
CA GLY A 71 -0.88 -4.45 -15.14
C GLY A 71 -2.20 -4.39 -14.36
N HIS A 72 -2.31 -5.12 -13.26
CA HIS A 72 -3.43 -5.08 -12.32
C HIS A 72 -3.27 -3.90 -11.35
N ILE A 73 -4.34 -3.55 -10.64
CA ILE A 73 -4.25 -2.70 -9.45
C ILE A 73 -3.77 -3.55 -8.29
N SER A 74 -2.68 -3.16 -7.63
CA SER A 74 -2.15 -3.81 -6.43
C SER A 74 -2.95 -3.38 -5.20
N LEU A 75 -3.32 -4.36 -4.39
CA LEU A 75 -4.15 -4.25 -3.20
C LEU A 75 -3.56 -5.13 -2.08
N VAL A 76 -3.92 -4.79 -0.85
CA VAL A 76 -3.65 -5.60 0.34
C VAL A 76 -4.93 -6.28 0.77
N ASP A 77 -4.91 -7.59 1.01
CA ASP A 77 -6.03 -8.40 1.52
C ASP A 77 -5.66 -8.98 2.90
N LEU A 78 -6.29 -8.47 3.96
CA LEU A 78 -6.07 -8.91 5.35
C LEU A 78 -7.30 -9.62 5.94
N ARG A 79 -8.21 -10.13 5.11
CA ARG A 79 -9.50 -10.69 5.61
C ARG A 79 -9.35 -11.96 6.42
N ASP A 80 -8.47 -12.85 5.97
CA ASP A 80 -8.33 -14.21 6.50
C ASP A 80 -6.89 -14.48 6.99
N LEU A 81 -6.20 -13.43 7.48
CA LEU A 81 -4.81 -13.52 7.89
C LEU A 81 -4.65 -13.33 9.39
N GLU A 82 -3.83 -14.20 9.97
CA GLU A 82 -3.37 -14.09 11.34
C GLU A 82 -2.25 -13.04 11.46
N VAL A 83 -2.05 -12.49 12.67
CA VAL A 83 -1.11 -11.39 12.92
C VAL A 83 0.32 -11.71 12.46
N ASP A 84 0.77 -12.94 12.65
CA ASP A 84 2.09 -13.42 12.22
C ASP A 84 2.24 -13.41 10.69
N GLN A 85 1.17 -13.73 9.95
CA GLN A 85 1.13 -13.67 8.48
C GLN A 85 1.13 -12.22 7.99
N ILE A 86 0.43 -11.33 8.70
CA ILE A 86 0.47 -9.88 8.42
C ILE A 86 1.89 -9.36 8.61
N ASP A 87 2.54 -9.69 9.74
CA ASP A 87 3.91 -9.27 10.03
C ASP A 87 4.94 -9.81 9.03
N ALA A 88 4.79 -11.07 8.61
CA ALA A 88 5.61 -11.63 7.54
C ALA A 88 5.41 -10.91 6.20
N GLY A 89 4.15 -10.56 5.86
CA GLY A 89 3.82 -9.78 4.68
C GLY A 89 4.42 -8.38 4.69
N ARG A 90 4.43 -7.70 5.84
CA ARG A 90 5.01 -6.35 6.02
C ARG A 90 6.50 -6.29 5.68
N GLY A 91 7.26 -7.34 5.99
CA GLY A 91 8.69 -7.39 5.65
C GLY A 91 8.98 -7.30 4.15
N LEU A 92 7.98 -7.58 3.32
CA LEU A 92 8.08 -7.58 1.85
C LEU A 92 7.26 -6.45 1.21
N PHE A 93 6.18 -6.04 1.86
CA PHE A 93 5.22 -5.06 1.38
C PHE A 93 4.74 -4.20 2.56
N ASP A 94 5.57 -3.24 2.96
CA ASP A 94 5.24 -2.36 4.08
C ASP A 94 4.18 -1.33 3.66
N PHE A 95 2.94 -1.57 4.10
CA PHE A 95 1.81 -0.69 3.85
C PHE A 95 1.58 0.33 4.98
N TYR A 96 2.31 0.26 6.10
CA TYR A 96 2.26 1.27 7.17
C TYR A 96 3.15 2.46 6.83
N ASP A 97 4.36 2.21 6.32
CA ASP A 97 5.31 3.24 5.87
C ASP A 97 5.88 2.90 4.48
N PRO A 98 5.09 3.07 3.40
CA PRO A 98 5.54 2.74 2.05
C PRO A 98 6.80 3.55 1.68
N PRO A 99 7.91 2.92 1.27
CA PRO A 99 9.20 3.59 1.06
C PRO A 99 9.20 4.75 0.06
N VAL A 100 8.21 4.83 -0.82
CA VAL A 100 8.07 5.91 -1.80
C VAL A 100 7.43 7.18 -1.22
N PHE A 101 6.83 7.08 -0.03
CA PHE A 101 6.34 8.23 0.72
C PHE A 101 7.46 8.91 1.51
N ASN A 102 8.63 8.26 1.58
CA ASN A 102 9.82 8.72 2.27
C ASN A 102 10.63 9.71 1.41
N SER A 103 9.97 10.80 1.00
CA SER A 103 10.66 11.98 0.47
C SER A 103 10.90 12.93 1.65
N PHE A 104 12.15 13.39 1.80
CA PHE A 104 12.65 14.28 2.87
C PHE A 104 11.86 15.59 3.12
N TYR A 105 10.76 15.83 2.40
CA TYR A 105 10.06 17.11 2.33
C TYR A 105 8.53 17.01 2.43
N THR A 106 7.95 15.83 2.67
CA THR A 106 6.50 15.65 2.67
C THR A 106 6.03 14.93 3.93
N GLU A 107 5.01 15.48 4.59
CA GLU A 107 4.29 14.82 5.67
C GLU A 107 3.83 13.42 5.21
N HIS A 108 4.19 12.39 5.99
CA HIS A 108 3.89 10.98 5.70
C HIS A 108 2.42 10.69 6.00
N ASN A 109 1.54 11.03 5.04
CA ASN A 109 0.10 10.93 5.24
C ASN A 109 -0.55 9.93 4.25
N PRO A 110 -0.38 8.61 4.44
CA PRO A 110 -0.94 7.62 3.53
C PRO A 110 -2.47 7.60 3.59
N PHE A 111 -3.08 7.35 2.43
CA PHE A 111 -4.51 7.09 2.30
C PHE A 111 -4.74 5.61 2.04
N PHE A 112 -5.66 5.02 2.80
CA PHE A 112 -6.16 3.68 2.61
C PHE A 112 -7.58 3.74 2.06
N LEU A 113 -7.79 3.13 0.90
CA LEU A 113 -9.08 3.11 0.21
C LEU A 113 -9.64 1.70 0.34
N PHE A 114 -10.60 1.51 1.24
CA PHE A 114 -11.19 0.21 1.55
C PHE A 114 -12.18 -0.15 0.44
N LEU A 115 -11.96 -1.32 -0.17
CA LEU A 115 -12.78 -1.82 -1.27
C LEU A 115 -14.10 -2.35 -0.75
N SER A 116 -15.12 -2.23 -1.60
CA SER A 116 -16.39 -2.90 -1.37
C SER A 116 -16.28 -4.41 -1.49
N GLU A 117 -17.00 -5.12 -0.63
CA GLU A 117 -17.04 -6.58 -0.63
C GLU A 117 -17.54 -7.16 -1.97
N GLU A 118 -18.35 -6.39 -2.71
CA GLU A 118 -18.79 -6.76 -4.07
C GLU A 118 -17.63 -7.02 -5.03
N LEU A 119 -16.44 -6.46 -4.78
CA LEU A 119 -15.25 -6.68 -5.59
C LEU A 119 -14.43 -7.90 -5.16
N TYR A 120 -14.70 -8.49 -3.99
CA TYR A 120 -13.92 -9.59 -3.46
C TYR A 120 -13.88 -10.83 -4.37
N PRO A 121 -14.98 -11.24 -5.04
CA PRO A 121 -14.93 -12.34 -6.00
C PRO A 121 -14.04 -12.09 -7.22
N ASN A 122 -13.57 -10.86 -7.42
CA ASN A 122 -12.72 -10.47 -8.55
C ASN A 122 -11.24 -10.29 -8.16
N LEU A 123 -10.88 -10.57 -6.91
CA LEU A 123 -9.50 -10.51 -6.45
C LEU A 123 -8.71 -11.68 -7.04
N VAL A 124 -7.55 -11.36 -7.61
CA VAL A 124 -6.58 -12.32 -8.10
C VAL A 124 -5.51 -12.46 -7.04
N LYS A 125 -5.50 -13.62 -6.35
CA LYS A 125 -4.38 -14.02 -5.50
C LYS A 125 -3.27 -14.56 -6.37
N TYR A 126 -2.04 -14.26 -6.01
CA TYR A 126 -0.88 -14.75 -6.73
C TYR A 126 -0.28 -15.95 -6.03
N THR A 127 0.36 -16.81 -6.80
CA THR A 127 1.08 -17.98 -6.30
C THR A 127 2.59 -17.83 -6.53
N GLN A 128 3.37 -18.59 -5.77
CA GLN A 128 4.81 -18.67 -5.96
C GLN A 128 5.17 -19.18 -7.37
N GLU A 129 4.37 -20.09 -7.92
CA GLU A 129 4.59 -20.62 -9.27
C GLU A 129 4.40 -19.54 -10.35
N GLU A 130 3.37 -18.69 -10.22
CA GLU A 130 3.19 -17.55 -11.11
C GLU A 130 4.32 -16.54 -10.99
N CYS A 131 4.82 -16.31 -9.77
CA CYS A 131 5.99 -15.46 -9.50
C CYS A 131 7.22 -15.92 -10.30
N GLN A 132 7.47 -17.24 -10.31
CA GLN A 132 8.58 -17.85 -11.04
C GLN A 132 8.41 -17.71 -12.56
N LYS A 133 7.20 -17.92 -13.09
CA LYS A 133 6.91 -17.77 -14.53
C LYS A 133 7.14 -16.35 -15.04
N GLU A 134 6.80 -15.35 -14.24
CA GLU A 134 6.97 -13.93 -14.58
C GLU A 134 8.40 -13.42 -14.30
N ASN A 135 9.32 -14.30 -13.92
CA ASN A 135 10.73 -13.99 -13.61
C ASN A 135 10.90 -12.84 -12.60
N CYS A 136 10.05 -12.82 -11.57
CA CYS A 136 10.16 -11.83 -10.50
C CYS A 136 11.52 -12.01 -9.82
N LYS A 137 12.37 -10.98 -9.88
CA LYS A 137 13.75 -11.05 -9.38
C LYS A 137 13.81 -11.02 -7.86
N GLY A 138 13.55 -12.16 -7.23
CA GLY A 138 13.85 -12.45 -5.83
C GLY A 138 13.06 -11.64 -4.79
N HIS A 139 12.69 -12.34 -3.72
CA HIS A 139 12.16 -11.82 -2.45
C HIS A 139 10.69 -11.43 -2.36
N ALA A 140 10.00 -11.03 -3.43
CA ALA A 140 8.54 -10.99 -3.38
C ALA A 140 7.97 -12.36 -3.75
N VAL A 141 8.04 -13.26 -2.77
CA VAL A 141 7.03 -14.32 -2.67
C VAL A 141 5.68 -13.65 -2.86
N ALA A 142 4.75 -14.32 -3.53
CA ALA A 142 3.34 -13.95 -3.48
C ALA A 142 2.94 -13.80 -2.02
N THR A 143 3.09 -12.58 -1.49
CA THR A 143 2.89 -12.34 -0.08
C THR A 143 1.42 -12.70 0.12
N PRO A 144 1.07 -13.40 1.21
CA PRO A 144 -0.32 -13.81 1.42
C PRO A 144 -1.27 -12.60 1.43
N ILE A 145 -0.70 -11.39 1.58
CA ILE A 145 -1.38 -10.11 1.64
C ILE A 145 -1.55 -9.43 0.26
N GLU A 146 -0.72 -9.68 -0.77
CA GLU A 146 -0.87 -8.99 -2.07
C GLU A 146 -1.91 -9.68 -2.95
N VAL A 147 -2.89 -8.91 -3.41
CA VAL A 147 -3.86 -9.33 -4.43
C VAL A 147 -3.99 -8.28 -5.52
N GLY A 148 -4.50 -8.68 -6.68
CA GLY A 148 -4.72 -7.78 -7.80
C GLY A 148 -6.15 -7.72 -8.28
N ILE A 149 -6.53 -6.61 -8.91
CA ILE A 149 -7.77 -6.52 -9.72
C ILE A 149 -7.39 -6.18 -11.18
N PRO A 150 -7.83 -6.99 -12.18
CA PRO A 150 -7.47 -6.82 -13.58
C PRO A 150 -8.33 -5.78 -14.31
N ARG A 151 -8.95 -4.84 -13.58
CA ARG A 151 -9.77 -3.74 -14.13
C ARG A 151 -9.63 -2.48 -13.28
N ASP A 152 -10.02 -1.34 -13.83
CA ASP A 152 -10.09 -0.10 -13.08
C ASP A 152 -11.16 -0.23 -11.98
N ILE A 153 -10.91 0.35 -10.81
CA ILE A 153 -11.84 0.32 -9.67
C ILE A 153 -12.56 1.67 -9.62
N PRO A 154 -13.87 1.74 -9.95
CA PRO A 154 -14.60 2.98 -9.82
C PRO A 154 -14.66 3.40 -8.35
N LEU A 155 -14.58 4.70 -8.11
CA LEU A 155 -14.60 5.27 -6.77
C LEU A 155 -15.89 4.93 -6.01
N SER A 156 -16.96 4.56 -6.73
CA SER A 156 -18.20 4.06 -6.15
C SER A 156 -18.10 2.70 -5.47
N LYS A 157 -17.00 1.98 -5.68
CA LYS A 157 -16.68 0.70 -5.03
C LYS A 157 -15.67 0.85 -3.90
N ILE A 158 -15.43 2.08 -3.45
CA ILE A 158 -14.68 2.37 -2.23
C ILE A 158 -15.68 2.67 -1.12
N GLU A 159 -15.68 1.86 -0.07
CA GLU A 159 -16.63 1.95 1.04
C GLU A 159 -16.16 2.93 2.12
N MET A 160 -14.85 3.06 2.29
CA MET A 160 -14.26 4.00 3.24
C MET A 160 -12.92 4.49 2.72
N VAL A 161 -12.63 5.74 3.05
CA VAL A 161 -11.29 6.31 2.94
C VAL A 161 -10.77 6.56 4.35
N LEU A 162 -9.59 6.03 4.65
CA LEU A 162 -8.88 6.30 5.88
C LEU A 162 -7.63 7.11 5.55
N GLU A 163 -7.57 8.36 6.03
CA GLU A 163 -6.35 9.17 6.03
C GLU A 163 -5.63 8.94 7.36
N VAL A 164 -4.34 8.66 7.27
CA VAL A 164 -3.47 8.60 8.44
C VAL A 164 -2.56 9.81 8.40
N ARG A 165 -2.45 10.53 9.51
CA ARG A 165 -1.48 11.59 9.72
C ARG A 165 -0.56 11.19 10.85
N ILE A 166 0.72 11.10 10.53
CA ILE A 166 1.71 10.67 11.48
C ILE A 166 2.44 11.91 12.00
N HIS A 167 2.38 12.12 13.31
CA HIS A 167 3.03 13.23 13.98
C HIS A 167 4.30 12.71 14.67
N GLY A 168 5.46 13.17 14.24
CA GLY A 168 6.73 12.83 14.87
C GLY A 168 7.71 14.00 14.74
N ASP A 169 8.55 14.21 15.76
CA ASP A 169 9.64 15.18 15.72
C ASP A 169 10.53 14.86 14.52
N SER A 170 10.41 15.64 13.45
CA SER A 170 11.11 15.40 12.18
C SER A 170 12.63 15.26 12.36
N MET A 171 13.17 15.80 13.47
CA MET A 171 14.56 15.67 13.86
C MET A 171 15.02 14.25 14.20
N ALA A 172 14.23 13.43 14.91
CA ALA A 172 14.67 12.09 15.31
C ALA A 172 14.82 11.16 14.09
N ARG A 173 13.85 11.23 13.16
CA ARG A 173 13.89 10.53 11.87
C ARG A 173 15.04 11.00 10.99
N THR A 174 15.24 12.32 10.88
CA THR A 174 16.36 12.90 10.12
C THR A 174 17.72 12.45 10.67
N LEU A 175 17.86 12.37 12.00
CA LEU A 175 19.10 11.93 12.65
C LEU A 175 19.35 10.44 12.44
N GLU A 176 18.36 9.56 12.65
CA GLU A 176 18.53 8.12 12.45
C GLU A 176 18.88 7.75 11.00
N GLU A 177 18.27 8.40 10.01
CA GLU A 177 18.57 8.13 8.60
C GLU A 177 19.92 8.72 8.17
N ALA A 178 20.31 9.89 8.68
CA ALA A 178 21.67 10.42 8.50
C ALA A 178 22.73 9.46 9.08
N PHE A 179 22.46 8.85 10.24
CA PHE A 179 23.34 7.83 10.81
C PHE A 179 23.37 6.54 9.98
N LYS A 180 22.23 6.08 9.43
CA LYS A 180 22.17 4.88 8.55
C LYS A 180 22.91 5.11 7.22
N ASN A 181 22.78 6.28 6.61
CA ASN A 181 23.44 6.62 5.35
C ASN A 181 24.95 6.92 5.51
N SER A 182 25.40 7.28 6.72
CA SER A 182 26.83 7.46 7.01
C SER A 182 27.62 6.13 7.16
N ARG A 183 26.93 4.97 7.19
CA ARG A 183 27.53 3.65 7.42
C ARG A 183 27.63 2.74 6.18
N CYS A 184 27.24 3.21 5.00
CA CYS A 184 27.52 2.51 3.74
C CYS A 184 28.53 3.30 2.90
N PRO A 185 29.84 3.01 2.96
CA PRO A 185 30.75 3.46 1.92
C PRO A 185 30.45 2.72 0.62
N SER A 186 30.51 3.48 -0.47
CA SER A 186 30.45 3.07 -1.87
C SER A 186 31.29 1.84 -2.22
#